data_AF-A0A967N825-F1
#
_entry.id   AF-A0A967N825-F1
#
_cell.length_a   1.000
_cell.length_b   1.000
_cell.length_c   1.000
_cell.angle_alpha   90.00
_cell.angle_beta   90.00
_cell.angle_gamma   90.00
#
_symmetry.space_group_name_H-M   'P 1'
#
loop_
_entity.id
_entity.type
_entity.pdbx_description
1 polymer ?
#
loop_
_entity_poly.entity_id
_entity_poly.type
_entity_poly.pdbx_seq_one_letter_code
_entity_poly.pdbx_strand_id
1 'polypeptide(L)' 'GPFDYAGKLLDKVRGQNVHHSIVRFGDRWILWYHLWPRTGPGVRRVFGEFLEFNEDGTIQPVSVTMEGVIGR' A
#
# COMPACT_ATOMS: atom_id res chain seq x y z
N GLY A 1 3.06 17.08 14.49
CA GLY A 1 1.71 17.64 14.68
C GLY A 1 1.81 19.15 14.88
N PRO A 2 0.78 19.94 14.51
CA PRO A 2 -0.46 19.51 13.83
C PRO A 2 -0.19 18.93 12.44
N PHE A 3 -1.18 18.26 11.85
CA PHE A 3 -1.05 17.57 10.56
C PHE A 3 -2.09 18.10 9.57
N ASP A 4 -1.66 18.33 8.34
CA ASP A 4 -2.52 18.70 7.21
C ASP A 4 -2.79 17.49 6.32
N TYR A 5 -4.02 17.39 5.80
CA TYR A 5 -4.38 16.30 4.89
C TYR A 5 -3.72 16.51 3.52
N ALA A 6 -2.89 15.56 3.10
CA ALA A 6 -2.10 15.63 1.86
C ALA A 6 -2.59 14.68 0.75
N GLY A 7 -3.72 14.01 0.94
CA GLY A 7 -4.30 13.10 -0.06
C GLY A 7 -4.50 11.67 0.45
N LYS A 8 -4.82 10.78 -0.51
CA LYS A 8 -5.15 9.37 -0.25
C LYS A 8 -4.13 8.46 -0.92
N LEU A 9 -3.49 7.62 -0.11
CA LEU A 9 -2.41 6.75 -0.56
C LEU A 9 -2.88 5.48 -1.29
N LEU A 10 -3.98 4.89 -0.83
CA LEU A 10 -4.45 3.58 -1.29
C LEU A 10 -5.98 3.54 -1.35
N ASP A 11 -6.52 3.10 -2.48
CA ASP A 11 -7.95 2.89 -2.65
C ASP A 11 -8.43 1.55 -2.08
N LYS A 12 -9.73 1.49 -1.76
CA LYS A 12 -10.35 0.23 -1.36
C LYS A 12 -10.40 -0.70 -2.55
N VAL A 13 -9.83 -1.88 -2.39
CA VAL A 13 -9.98 -2.94 -3.38
C VAL A 13 -11.29 -3.68 -3.12
N ARG A 14 -12.20 -3.68 -4.12
CA ARG A 14 -13.48 -4.39 -4.08
C ARG A 14 -14.36 -4.06 -2.86
N GLY A 15 -14.31 -2.81 -2.38
CA GLY A 15 -15.13 -2.35 -1.25
C GLY A 15 -14.72 -2.91 0.11
N GLN A 16 -13.61 -3.64 0.20
CA GLN A 16 -13.14 -4.27 1.44
C GLN A 16 -12.43 -3.27 2.34
N ASN A 17 -12.26 -3.63 3.61
CA ASN A 17 -11.40 -2.86 4.50
C ASN A 17 -9.94 -2.99 4.05
N VAL A 18 -9.17 -1.93 4.27
CA VAL A 18 -7.73 -1.90 4.03
C VAL A 18 -7.05 -1.50 5.33
N HIS A 19 -5.92 -2.13 5.63
CA HIS A 19 -5.03 -1.77 6.72
C HIS A 19 -3.62 -1.77 6.14
N HIS A 20 -2.80 -0.77 6.48
CA HIS A 20 -1.47 -0.65 5.91
C HIS A 20 -0.43 -0.12 6.90
N SER A 21 0.84 -0.32 6.54
CA SER A 21 2.02 0.33 7.12
C SER A 21 2.99 0.74 6.01
N ILE A 22 3.77 1.79 6.25
CA ILE A 22 4.81 2.26 5.32
C ILE A 22 6.15 1.99 5.98
N VAL A 23 7.02 1.25 5.29
CA VAL A 23 8.34 0.84 5.82
C VAL A 23 9.41 1.09 4.77
N ARG A 24 10.53 1.68 5.18
CA ARG A 24 11.74 1.73 4.37
C ARG A 24 12.55 0.47 4.57
N PHE A 25 12.87 -0.23 3.49
CA PHE A 25 13.76 -1.39 3.49
C PHE A 25 14.91 -1.12 2.51
N GLY A 26 16.11 -0.91 3.05
CA GLY A 26 17.25 -0.43 2.27
C GLY A 26 17.00 0.97 1.71
N ASP A 27 17.14 1.10 0.40
CA ASP A 27 16.96 2.34 -0.36
C ASP A 27 15.51 2.57 -0.83
N ARG A 28 14.59 1.62 -0.58
CA ARG A 28 13.21 1.69 -1.10
C ARG A 28 12.18 1.81 0.01
N TRP A 29 11.09 2.51 -0.30
CA TRP A 29 9.89 2.54 0.53
C TRP A 29 8.87 1.54 0.02
N ILE A 30 8.21 0.86 0.95
CA ILE A 30 7.23 -0.17 0.66
C ILE A 30 5.96 0.13 1.45
N LEU A 31 4.83 0.13 0.76
CA LEU A 31 3.51 0.10 1.36
C LEU A 31 3.10 -1.36 1.57
N TRP A 32 3.00 -1.78 2.82
CA TRP A 32 2.47 -3.09 3.20
C TRP A 32 0.99 -2.98 3.50
N TYR A 33 0.16 -3.89 2.98
CA TYR A 33 -1.29 -3.88 3.22
C TYR A 33 -1.90 -5.28 3.11
N HIS A 34 -3.15 -5.44 3.56
CA HIS A 34 -3.89 -6.69 3.38
C HIS A 34 -4.90 -6.63 2.22
N LEU A 35 -5.17 -7.78 1.60
CA LEU A 35 -6.29 -8.00 0.67
C LEU A 35 -7.02 -9.31 0.97
N TRP A 36 -8.26 -9.42 0.48
CA TRP A 36 -9.03 -10.67 0.46
C TRP A 36 -8.84 -11.39 -0.88
N PRO A 37 -7.94 -12.39 -0.96
CA PRO A 37 -7.88 -13.27 -2.12
C PRO A 37 -9.21 -13.99 -2.33
N ARG A 38 -9.52 -14.36 -3.58
CA ARG A 38 -10.78 -15.02 -3.98
C ARG A 38 -11.04 -16.40 -3.33
N THR A 39 -10.19 -16.86 -2.42
CA THR A 39 -10.17 -18.23 -1.88
C THR A 39 -11.05 -18.45 -0.65
N GLY A 40 -12.00 -17.55 -0.35
CA GLY A 40 -13.03 -17.76 0.68
C GLY A 40 -13.23 -16.58 1.65
N PRO A 41 -14.37 -16.52 2.34
CA PRO A 41 -14.67 -15.42 3.25
C PRO A 41 -13.78 -15.47 4.51
N GLY A 42 -13.28 -14.31 4.94
CA GLY A 42 -12.55 -14.07 6.18
C GLY A 42 -11.02 -14.10 6.06
N VAL A 43 -10.46 -14.61 4.96
CA VAL A 43 -9.01 -14.83 4.84
C VAL A 43 -8.30 -13.65 4.20
N ARG A 44 -7.47 -12.94 4.97
CA ARG A 44 -6.64 -11.82 4.47
C ARG A 44 -5.21 -12.30 4.21
N ARG A 45 -4.59 -11.78 3.16
CA ARG A 45 -3.16 -11.98 2.85
C ARG A 45 -2.44 -10.65 2.79
N VAL A 46 -1.17 -10.65 3.19
CA VAL A 46 -0.28 -9.48 3.14
C VAL A 46 0.30 -9.35 1.73
N PHE A 47 0.30 -8.13 1.24
CA PHE A 47 0.90 -7.71 -0.02
C PHE A 47 1.80 -6.50 0.26
N GLY A 48 2.74 -6.25 -0.63
CA GLY A 48 3.59 -5.07 -0.62
C GLY A 48 3.62 -4.45 -2.00
N GLU A 49 3.74 -3.14 -2.06
CA GLU A 49 4.02 -2.38 -3.28
C GLU A 49 5.10 -1.35 -3.00
N PHE A 50 5.90 -1.01 -4.01
CA PHE A 50 6.82 0.12 -3.88
C PHE A 50 6.04 1.43 -3.76
N LEU A 51 6.60 2.34 -2.96
CA LEU A 51 6.06 3.67 -2.70
C LEU A 51 7.12 4.69 -3.08
N GLU A 52 6.70 5.73 -3.80
CA GLU A 52 7.58 6.80 -4.25
C GLU A 52 7.09 8.15 -3.76
N PHE A 53 8.05 8.99 -3.38
CA PHE A 53 7.80 10.38 -3.02
C PHE A 53 8.13 11.26 -4.23
N ASN A 54 7.27 12.22 -4.52
CA ASN A 54 7.57 13.31 -5.44
C ASN A 54 8.58 14.28 -4.79
N GLU A 55 9.19 15.14 -5.59
CA GLU A 55 10.16 16.14 -5.11
C GLU A 55 9.57 17.10 -4.06
N ASP A 56 8.25 17.35 -4.12
CA ASP A 56 7.51 18.20 -3.17
C ASP A 56 7.13 17.48 -1.86
N GLY A 57 7.53 16.20 -1.71
CA GLY A 57 7.25 15.38 -0.53
C GLY A 57 5.87 14.72 -0.52
N THR A 58 5.03 14.94 -1.53
CA THR A 58 3.79 14.16 -1.69
C THR A 58 4.10 12.73 -2.08
N ILE A 59 3.19 11.81 -1.77
CA ILE A 59 3.34 10.38 -2.10
C ILE A 59 2.51 10.07 -3.34
N GLN A 60 3.11 9.36 -4.30
CA GLN A 60 2.37 8.87 -5.47
C GLN A 60 1.32 7.83 -5.03
N PRO A 61 0.05 7.90 -5.51
CA PRO A 61 -0.95 6.90 -5.20
C PRO A 61 -0.51 5.50 -5.62
N VAL A 62 -0.65 4.54 -4.71
CA VAL A 62 -0.22 3.16 -4.94
C VAL A 62 -1.31 2.36 -5.63
N SER A 63 -0.95 1.72 -6.76
CA SER A 63 -1.80 0.76 -7.44
C SER A 63 -1.56 -0.65 -6.92
N VAL A 64 -2.64 -1.35 -6.58
CA VAL A 64 -2.57 -2.73 -6.09
C VAL A 64 -2.35 -3.69 -7.26
N THR A 65 -1.32 -4.52 -7.16
CA THR A 65 -1.06 -5.62 -8.09
C THR A 65 -1.34 -6.97 -7.42
N MET A 66 -1.52 -8.04 -8.20
CA MET A 66 -1.69 -9.40 -7.66
C MET A 66 -0.32 -10.07 -7.44
N GLU A 67 0.72 -9.50 -8.04
CA GLU A 67 2.12 -9.91 -8.01
C GLU A 67 2.84 -9.37 -6.77
N GLY A 68 2.51 -8.14 -6.35
CA GLY A 68 3.18 -7.42 -5.26
C GLY A 68 4.65 -7.11 -5.57
N VAL A 69 5.42 -6.79 -4.52
CA VAL A 69 6.88 -6.68 -4.61
C VAL A 69 7.48 -8.03 -4.98
N ILE A 70 7.82 -8.20 -6.26
CA ILE A 70 8.69 -9.28 -6.71
C ILE A 70 10.13 -8.83 -6.42
N GLY A 71 10.80 -9.52 -5.50
CA GLY A 71 12.23 -9.29 -5.25
C GLY A 71 13.02 -9.52 -6.53
N ARG A 72 13.62 -8.45 -7.06
CA ARG A 72 14.68 -8.50 -8.06
C ARG A 72 15.98 -8.12 -7.41
#